data_AF-A0A533YLH4-F1
#
_entry.id   AF-A0A533YLH4-F1
#
_cell.length_a   1.000
_cell.length_b   1.000
_cell.length_c   1.000
_cell.angle_alpha   90.00
_cell.angle_beta   90.00
_cell.angle_gamma   90.00
#
_symmetry.space_group_name_H-M   'P 1'
#
loop_
_entity.id
_entity.type
_entity.pdbx_description
1 polymer ?
#
loop_
_entity_poly.entity_id
_entity_poly.type
_entity_poly.pdbx_seq_one_letter_code
_entity_poly.pdbx_strand_id
1 'polypeptide(L)'
;VIGPRTVHVERQARLHLGLLATVLIGVKAWGYQLDTYDLLYSRRGVVFGAVYADIHAALPILQGLIVLCALTALACLLFALRAIWRPAVLLGGLTLAVATVGLSLYPEFVHRFQVVPNESMMERPYIAQNIRLTRLAFGLTDVQEEVFPAERELTAADLARNDLTIKNVRLWDHRPLLATYRQLQQIRTYYDFVDVDNDRYMINGEYRQVMLSPRELSYKNLPSRIWINEHFTYTHGYGVTLGPVNRISAEGLPEFFIQDIPPVSIIDLKVTRPEIYYGEIPNEYVFTRTKAEEFDYPSGEKNVPATYTGRGGVTGLSFSRKLVFAAYFGSLKILLSNDILPESRILYHRQIRERVAKVAPFLRLDQDPYLVITQGGRLVWLVDGYTISDRMPYAQPFGRVGNYIRNSVKATVDAYEGSVDLYVSDPQDPLIQTYQRIFPGLLKPLEQMPRDLRAHLRYPQDLFTIQSHVYATYHMQDPQIF
;
A
#
# COMPACT_ATOMS: atom_id res chain seq x y z
N VAL A 1 -74.09 -2.49 -17.61
CA VAL A 1 -73.51 -1.90 -16.39
C VAL A 1 -72.50 -2.87 -15.82
N ILE A 2 -71.21 -2.67 -16.15
CA ILE A 2 -70.12 -3.48 -15.59
C ILE A 2 -69.84 -2.90 -14.20
N GLY A 3 -70.27 -3.59 -13.14
CA GLY A 3 -69.94 -3.21 -11.76
C GLY A 3 -68.42 -3.24 -11.51
N PRO A 4 -67.92 -2.49 -10.52
CA PRO A 4 -66.48 -2.37 -10.30
C PRO A 4 -65.90 -3.75 -9.96
N ARG A 5 -65.02 -4.27 -10.83
CA ARG A 5 -64.22 -5.46 -10.58
C ARG A 5 -63.33 -5.20 -9.37
N THR A 6 -63.76 -5.62 -8.18
CA THR A 6 -62.93 -5.61 -6.98
C THR A 6 -61.91 -6.74 -7.12
N VAL A 7 -60.63 -6.39 -7.26
CA VAL A 7 -59.51 -7.34 -7.27
C VAL A 7 -59.57 -8.19 -6.00
N HIS A 8 -59.89 -9.49 -6.14
CA HIS A 8 -59.84 -10.45 -5.04
C HIS A 8 -58.49 -11.17 -5.07
N VAL A 9 -57.64 -10.85 -4.09
CA VAL A 9 -56.39 -11.56 -3.85
C VAL A 9 -56.65 -12.60 -2.76
N GLU A 10 -56.25 -13.85 -3.01
CA GLU A 10 -56.36 -14.93 -2.03
C GLU A 10 -55.64 -14.54 -0.71
N ARG A 11 -56.20 -14.91 0.45
CA ARG A 11 -55.68 -14.49 1.77
C ARG A 11 -54.21 -14.86 1.97
N GLN A 12 -53.80 -16.06 1.54
CA GLN A 12 -52.41 -16.52 1.64
C GLN A 12 -51.48 -15.69 0.75
N ALA A 13 -51.86 -15.47 -0.51
CA ALA A 13 -51.12 -14.63 -1.44
C ALA A 13 -51.03 -13.17 -0.94
N ARG A 14 -52.12 -12.63 -0.38
CA ARG A 14 -52.17 -11.26 0.17
C ARG A 14 -51.24 -11.09 1.38
N LEU A 15 -51.26 -12.05 2.31
CA LEU A 15 -50.38 -12.02 3.47
C LEU A 15 -48.92 -12.10 3.03
N HIS A 16 -48.59 -13.04 2.14
CA HIS A 16 -47.23 -13.22 1.65
C HIS A 16 -46.73 -11.97 0.90
N LEU A 17 -47.48 -11.46 -0.08
CA LEU A 17 -47.09 -10.28 -0.87
C LEU A 17 -47.05 -9.00 -0.03
N GLY A 18 -48.01 -8.81 0.88
CA GLY A 18 -48.05 -7.63 1.75
C GLY A 18 -46.90 -7.61 2.76
N LEU A 19 -46.53 -8.77 3.33
CA LEU A 19 -45.37 -8.89 4.21
C LEU A 19 -44.06 -8.67 3.44
N LEU A 20 -43.92 -9.28 2.26
CA LEU A 20 -42.74 -9.08 1.42
C LEU A 20 -42.57 -7.60 1.03
N ALA A 21 -43.65 -6.94 0.64
CA ALA A 21 -43.64 -5.50 0.34
C ALA A 21 -43.27 -4.66 1.58
N THR A 22 -43.80 -5.01 2.76
CA THR A 22 -43.46 -4.33 4.02
C THR A 22 -41.96 -4.42 4.31
N VAL A 23 -41.38 -5.62 4.20
CA VAL A 23 -39.95 -5.85 4.41
C VAL A 23 -39.13 -5.08 3.38
N LEU A 24 -39.48 -5.15 2.10
CA LEU A 24 -38.75 -4.48 1.03
C LEU A 24 -38.74 -2.96 1.20
N ILE A 25 -39.89 -2.35 1.55
CA ILE A 25 -39.97 -0.91 1.83
C ILE A 25 -39.22 -0.55 3.11
N GLY A 26 -39.22 -1.42 4.13
CA GLY A 26 -38.41 -1.25 5.34
C GLY A 26 -36.91 -1.25 5.04
N VAL A 27 -36.43 -2.17 4.20
CA VAL A 27 -35.04 -2.16 3.71
C VAL A 27 -34.75 -0.88 2.92
N LYS A 28 -35.71 -0.39 2.11
CA LYS A 28 -35.53 0.87 1.38
C LYS A 28 -35.46 2.10 2.30
N ALA A 29 -36.26 2.15 3.37
CA ALA A 29 -36.15 3.19 4.40
C ALA A 29 -34.75 3.19 5.04
N TRP A 30 -34.23 2.01 5.38
CA TRP A 30 -32.86 1.87 5.87
C TRP A 30 -31.82 2.31 4.83
N GLY A 31 -32.05 2.00 3.55
CA GLY A 31 -31.25 2.51 2.45
C GLY A 31 -31.19 4.04 2.41
N TYR A 32 -32.35 4.72 2.52
CA TYR A 32 -32.37 6.19 2.57
C TYR A 32 -31.65 6.77 3.80
N GLN A 33 -31.67 6.07 4.95
CA GLN A 33 -30.86 6.45 6.10
C GLN A 33 -29.36 6.40 5.77
N LEU A 34 -28.90 5.36 5.07
CA LEU A 34 -27.50 5.27 4.62
C LEU A 34 -27.17 6.33 3.56
N ASP A 35 -28.10 6.63 2.65
CA ASP A 35 -27.96 7.70 1.65
C ASP A 35 -27.72 9.07 2.32
N THR A 36 -28.25 9.33 3.53
CA THR A 36 -27.94 10.59 4.26
C THR A 36 -26.48 10.72 4.64
N TYR A 37 -25.83 9.62 5.00
CA TYR A 37 -24.39 9.60 5.28
C TYR A 37 -23.57 9.62 4.00
N ASP A 38 -24.11 9.08 2.91
CA ASP A 38 -23.43 9.06 1.61
C ASP A 38 -23.25 10.47 1.01
N LEU A 39 -24.10 11.43 1.41
CA LEU A 39 -23.92 12.85 1.05
C LEU A 39 -22.53 13.39 1.43
N LEU A 40 -21.91 12.86 2.48
CA LEU A 40 -20.56 13.25 2.92
C LEU A 40 -19.46 12.89 1.91
N TYR A 41 -19.79 12.10 0.88
CA TYR A 41 -18.90 11.66 -0.20
C TYR A 41 -19.37 12.18 -1.58
N SER A 42 -20.25 13.19 -1.59
CA SER A 42 -20.77 13.81 -2.80
C SER A 42 -19.65 14.38 -3.67
N ARG A 43 -19.80 14.24 -4.99
CA ARG A 43 -18.90 14.77 -6.04
C ARG A 43 -19.55 15.87 -6.88
N ARG A 44 -20.74 16.33 -6.47
CA ARG A 44 -21.60 17.19 -7.30
C ARG A 44 -21.21 18.66 -7.26
N GLY A 45 -20.55 19.10 -6.19
CA GLY A 45 -20.18 20.50 -6.00
C GLY A 45 -18.74 20.83 -6.37
N VAL A 46 -18.34 22.06 -6.05
CA VAL A 46 -16.98 22.61 -6.27
C VAL A 46 -15.88 21.83 -5.54
N VAL A 47 -16.23 21.19 -4.44
CA VAL A 47 -15.33 20.37 -3.63
C VAL A 47 -15.98 19.03 -3.32
N PHE A 48 -15.15 18.04 -3.00
CA PHE A 48 -15.65 16.75 -2.54
C PHE A 48 -16.27 16.86 -1.13
N GLY A 49 -17.45 16.27 -0.97
CA GLY A 49 -18.22 16.31 0.28
C GLY A 49 -19.58 16.96 0.10
N ALA A 50 -20.36 16.97 1.18
CA ALA A 50 -21.72 17.53 1.15
C ALA A 50 -21.66 19.06 1.03
N VAL A 51 -22.15 19.58 -0.09
CA VAL A 51 -22.22 21.03 -0.36
C VAL A 51 -23.53 21.64 0.11
N TYR A 52 -23.72 22.95 -0.04
CA TYR A 52 -24.92 23.64 0.48
C TYR A 52 -26.23 22.99 0.03
N ALA A 53 -26.35 22.67 -1.25
CA ALA A 53 -27.52 22.01 -1.82
C ALA A 53 -27.73 20.58 -1.26
N ASP A 54 -26.66 19.85 -0.94
CA ASP A 54 -26.77 18.52 -0.34
C ASP A 54 -27.36 18.61 1.07
N ILE A 55 -26.88 19.56 1.88
CA ILE A 55 -27.31 19.71 3.28
C ILE A 55 -28.69 20.36 3.42
N HIS A 56 -29.00 21.39 2.61
CA HIS A 56 -30.24 22.15 2.75
C HIS A 56 -31.36 21.66 1.83
N ALA A 57 -31.06 20.85 0.81
CA ALA A 57 -32.06 20.34 -0.12
C ALA A 57 -32.15 18.80 -0.10
N ALA A 58 -31.04 18.10 -0.34
CA ALA A 58 -31.07 16.64 -0.46
C ALA A 58 -31.35 15.94 0.89
N LEU A 59 -30.69 16.38 1.97
CA LEU A 59 -30.83 15.78 3.30
C LEU A 59 -32.27 15.85 3.86
N PRO A 60 -32.98 16.99 3.84
CA PRO A 60 -34.38 17.05 4.26
C PRO A 60 -35.30 16.14 3.45
N ILE A 61 -35.03 15.98 2.15
CA ILE A 61 -35.81 15.09 1.28
C ILE A 61 -35.58 13.63 1.66
N LEU A 62 -34.32 13.23 1.90
CA LEU A 62 -34.01 11.87 2.37
C LEU A 62 -34.67 11.59 3.72
N GLN A 63 -34.64 12.54 4.66
CA GLN A 63 -35.34 12.43 5.95
C GLN A 63 -36.86 12.28 5.78
N GLY A 64 -37.47 13.07 4.88
CA GLY A 64 -38.88 12.92 4.54
C GLY A 64 -39.21 11.57 3.90
N LEU A 65 -38.33 11.06 3.03
CA LEU A 65 -38.48 9.76 2.38
C LEU A 65 -38.39 8.59 3.37
N ILE A 66 -37.56 8.68 4.40
CA ILE A 66 -37.49 7.67 5.47
C ILE A 66 -38.85 7.56 6.17
N VAL A 67 -39.43 8.69 6.56
CA VAL A 67 -40.76 8.74 7.20
C VAL A 67 -41.83 8.21 6.25
N LEU A 68 -41.80 8.63 4.99
CA LEU A 68 -42.79 8.23 3.99
C LEU A 68 -42.70 6.74 3.62
N CYS A 69 -41.49 6.18 3.59
CA CYS A 69 -41.28 4.74 3.48
C CYS A 69 -41.81 3.99 4.70
N ALA A 70 -41.59 4.50 5.92
CA ALA A 70 -42.12 3.88 7.13
C ALA A 70 -43.67 3.85 7.12
N LEU A 71 -44.31 4.95 6.70
CA LEU A 71 -45.77 5.01 6.52
C LEU A 71 -46.25 4.05 5.42
N THR A 72 -45.51 3.95 4.30
CA THR A 72 -45.82 3.02 3.21
C THR A 72 -45.69 1.56 3.66
N ALA A 73 -44.65 1.21 4.42
CA ALA A 73 -44.46 -0.11 4.99
C ALA A 73 -45.61 -0.47 5.95
N LEU A 74 -46.02 0.47 6.81
CA LEU A 74 -47.18 0.29 7.68
C LEU A 74 -48.48 0.08 6.87
N ALA A 75 -48.67 0.81 5.78
CA ALA A 75 -49.81 0.62 4.89
C ALA A 75 -49.78 -0.74 4.16
N CYS A 76 -48.61 -1.23 3.74
CA CYS A 76 -48.43 -2.57 3.19
C CYS A 76 -48.75 -3.66 4.22
N LEU A 77 -48.38 -3.45 5.49
CA LEU A 77 -48.72 -4.35 6.59
C LEU A 77 -50.24 -4.37 6.84
N LEU A 78 -50.89 -3.20 6.83
CA LEU A 78 -52.34 -3.10 6.92
C LEU A 78 -53.06 -3.77 5.74
N PHE A 79 -52.49 -3.70 4.53
CA PHE A 79 -52.99 -4.46 3.38
C PHE A 79 -52.89 -5.98 3.61
N ALA A 80 -51.76 -6.47 4.12
CA ALA A 80 -51.57 -7.89 4.43
C ALA A 80 -52.65 -8.40 5.40
N LEU A 81 -52.84 -7.67 6.50
CA LEU A 81 -53.72 -8.06 7.62
C LEU A 81 -55.20 -7.81 7.35
N ARG A 82 -55.56 -6.64 6.82
CA ARG A 82 -56.96 -6.14 6.73
C ARG A 82 -57.47 -5.93 5.31
N ALA A 83 -56.70 -6.26 4.27
CA ALA A 83 -57.08 -6.08 2.86
C ALA A 83 -57.29 -4.63 2.41
N ILE A 84 -56.82 -3.65 3.17
CA ILE A 84 -56.96 -2.22 2.86
C ILE A 84 -55.81 -1.80 1.95
N TRP A 85 -55.99 -1.93 0.64
CA TRP A 85 -54.93 -1.71 -0.36
C TRP A 85 -54.71 -0.25 -0.76
N ARG A 86 -55.75 0.60 -0.67
CA ARG A 86 -55.69 1.99 -1.16
C ARG A 86 -54.58 2.85 -0.52
N PRO A 87 -54.36 2.85 0.81
CA PRO A 87 -53.28 3.62 1.43
C PRO A 87 -51.90 3.16 0.97
N ALA A 88 -51.69 1.85 0.76
CA ALA A 88 -50.41 1.31 0.30
C ALA A 88 -50.06 1.80 -1.11
N VAL A 89 -51.05 1.84 -2.02
CA VAL A 89 -50.85 2.36 -3.37
C VAL A 89 -50.63 3.87 -3.38
N LEU A 90 -51.42 4.63 -2.60
CA LEU A 90 -51.29 6.09 -2.54
C LEU A 90 -49.97 6.53 -1.92
N LEU A 91 -49.60 5.98 -0.75
CA LEU A 91 -48.34 6.32 -0.07
C LEU A 91 -47.14 5.78 -0.85
N GLY A 92 -47.24 4.58 -1.44
CA GLY A 92 -46.19 4.06 -2.32
C GLY A 92 -45.97 4.92 -3.55
N GLY A 93 -47.05 5.35 -4.22
CA GLY A 93 -46.97 6.27 -5.36
C GLY A 93 -46.40 7.64 -4.97
N LEU A 94 -46.81 8.18 -3.82
CA LEU A 94 -46.24 9.43 -3.28
C LEU A 94 -44.76 9.29 -2.95
N THR A 95 -44.35 8.18 -2.31
CA THR A 95 -42.94 7.89 -2.02
C THR A 95 -42.11 7.89 -3.30
N LEU A 96 -42.60 7.20 -4.32
CA LEU A 96 -41.93 7.13 -5.61
C LEU A 96 -41.84 8.51 -6.27
N ALA A 97 -42.92 9.30 -6.26
CA ALA A 97 -42.94 10.63 -6.83
C ALA A 97 -41.99 11.60 -6.10
N VAL A 98 -41.98 11.58 -4.76
CA VAL A 98 -41.05 12.40 -3.96
C VAL A 98 -39.61 11.94 -4.15
N ALA A 99 -39.36 10.63 -4.27
CA ALA A 99 -38.02 10.13 -4.51
C ALA A 99 -37.47 10.56 -5.87
N THR A 100 -38.29 10.51 -6.93
CA THR A 100 -37.85 10.88 -8.28
C THR A 100 -37.74 12.40 -8.46
N VAL A 101 -38.78 13.15 -8.08
CA VAL A 101 -38.79 14.60 -8.24
C VAL A 101 -37.90 15.26 -7.20
N GLY A 102 -38.03 14.86 -5.94
CA GLY A 102 -37.33 15.47 -4.82
C GLY A 102 -35.82 15.30 -4.92
N LEU A 103 -35.31 14.09 -5.17
CA LEU A 103 -33.86 13.88 -5.18
C LEU A 103 -33.16 14.39 -6.45
N SER A 104 -33.88 14.53 -7.57
CA SER A 104 -33.29 14.95 -8.85
C SER A 104 -33.50 16.42 -9.18
N LEU A 105 -34.70 16.97 -8.94
CA LEU A 105 -35.03 18.34 -9.39
C LEU A 105 -34.80 19.39 -8.32
N TYR A 106 -35.08 19.09 -7.04
CA TYR A 106 -35.01 20.10 -5.99
C TYR A 106 -33.57 20.50 -5.61
N PRO A 107 -32.62 19.58 -5.38
CA PRO A 107 -31.21 19.94 -5.17
C PRO A 107 -30.63 20.73 -6.34
N GLU A 108 -30.94 20.35 -7.57
CA GLU A 108 -30.48 21.05 -8.78
C GLU A 108 -31.07 22.47 -8.87
N PHE A 109 -32.34 22.63 -8.51
CA PHE A 109 -32.98 23.94 -8.43
C PHE A 109 -32.31 24.83 -7.37
N VAL A 110 -32.11 24.32 -6.15
CA VAL A 110 -31.44 25.06 -5.07
C VAL A 110 -30.01 25.43 -5.49
N HIS A 111 -29.28 24.49 -6.08
CA HIS A 111 -27.94 24.73 -6.60
C HIS A 111 -27.94 25.86 -7.65
N ARG A 112 -28.74 25.74 -8.70
CA ARG A 112 -28.74 26.70 -9.82
C ARG A 112 -29.24 28.09 -9.46
N PHE A 113 -30.25 28.19 -8.59
CA PHE A 113 -30.94 29.46 -8.33
C PHE A 113 -30.56 30.12 -7.00
N GLN A 114 -30.01 29.39 -6.03
CA GLN A 114 -29.56 29.95 -4.75
C GLN A 114 -28.05 29.89 -4.56
N VAL A 115 -27.41 28.76 -4.90
CA VAL A 115 -25.98 28.55 -4.68
C VAL A 115 -25.15 29.27 -5.74
N VAL A 116 -25.33 28.98 -7.03
CA VAL A 116 -24.52 29.56 -8.12
C VAL A 116 -24.45 31.10 -8.07
N PRO A 117 -25.54 31.85 -7.79
CA PRO A 117 -25.47 33.30 -7.66
C PRO A 117 -24.66 33.82 -6.46
N ASN A 118 -24.55 33.02 -5.39
CA ASN A 118 -23.93 33.39 -4.11
C ASN A 118 -22.90 32.36 -3.63
N GLU A 119 -22.21 31.71 -4.58
CA GLU A 119 -21.44 30.48 -4.34
C GLU A 119 -20.34 30.68 -3.30
N SER A 120 -19.59 31.78 -3.42
CA SER A 120 -18.52 32.15 -2.47
C SER A 120 -19.01 32.29 -1.01
N MET A 121 -20.25 32.72 -0.80
CA MET A 121 -20.83 32.87 0.54
C MET A 121 -21.45 31.57 1.05
N MET A 122 -22.21 30.87 0.19
CA MET A 122 -22.97 29.67 0.57
C MET A 122 -22.09 28.43 0.71
N GLU A 123 -21.04 28.30 -0.13
CA GLU A 123 -20.14 27.14 -0.13
C GLU A 123 -18.95 27.28 0.83
N ARG A 124 -18.68 28.49 1.33
CA ARG A 124 -17.54 28.79 2.23
C ARG A 124 -17.36 27.78 3.38
N PRO A 125 -18.37 27.43 4.19
CA PRO A 125 -18.19 26.50 5.31
C PRO A 125 -17.87 25.07 4.83
N TYR A 126 -18.39 24.67 3.67
CA TYR A 126 -18.17 23.33 3.11
C TYR A 126 -16.78 23.21 2.47
N ILE A 127 -16.32 24.26 1.78
CA ILE A 127 -14.95 24.38 1.29
C ILE A 127 -13.97 24.36 2.47
N ALA A 128 -14.23 25.13 3.54
CA ALA A 128 -13.38 25.10 4.74
C ALA A 128 -13.29 23.70 5.38
N GLN A 129 -14.41 22.97 5.40
CA GLN A 129 -14.47 21.61 5.92
C GLN A 129 -13.69 20.63 5.04
N ASN A 130 -13.83 20.74 3.72
CA ASN A 130 -13.09 19.95 2.74
C ASN A 130 -11.58 20.23 2.84
N ILE A 131 -11.14 21.49 2.94
CA ILE A 131 -9.73 21.86 3.13
C ILE A 131 -9.20 21.20 4.42
N ARG A 132 -9.90 21.39 5.54
CA ARG A 132 -9.49 20.85 6.84
C ARG A 132 -9.38 19.33 6.83
N LEU A 133 -10.41 18.65 6.32
CA LEU A 133 -10.47 17.19 6.34
C LEU A 133 -9.56 16.55 5.30
N THR A 134 -9.35 17.18 4.14
CA THR A 134 -8.34 16.72 3.17
C THR A 134 -6.95 16.84 3.77
N ARG A 135 -6.59 17.99 4.35
CA ARG A 135 -5.28 18.15 5.02
C ARG A 135 -5.10 17.14 6.14
N LEU A 136 -6.11 16.95 6.98
CA LEU A 136 -6.08 15.92 8.02
C LEU A 136 -5.87 14.54 7.40
N ALA A 137 -6.66 14.15 6.39
CA ALA A 137 -6.64 12.80 5.83
C ALA A 137 -5.34 12.41 5.14
N PHE A 138 -4.59 13.39 4.63
CA PHE A 138 -3.26 13.18 4.03
C PHE A 138 -2.10 13.53 4.98
N GLY A 139 -2.35 13.89 6.24
CA GLY A 139 -1.29 14.20 7.21
C GLY A 139 -0.56 15.52 6.94
N LEU A 140 -1.29 16.52 6.45
CA LEU A 140 -0.77 17.84 6.04
C LEU A 140 -1.12 18.95 7.06
N THR A 141 -1.54 18.59 8.28
CA THR A 141 -1.90 19.56 9.32
C THR A 141 -0.68 20.28 9.88
N ASP A 142 0.45 19.60 9.95
CA ASP A 142 1.64 20.03 10.67
C ASP A 142 2.78 20.47 9.73
N VAL A 143 2.43 20.95 8.54
CA VAL A 143 3.40 21.46 7.57
C VAL A 143 3.94 22.80 8.07
N GLN A 144 5.26 22.88 8.24
CA GLN A 144 5.97 24.09 8.62
C GLN A 144 6.53 24.76 7.38
N GLU A 145 6.22 26.04 7.21
CA GLU A 145 6.74 26.86 6.12
C GLU A 145 7.93 27.65 6.63
N GLU A 146 9.10 27.34 6.10
CA GLU A 146 10.33 28.08 6.37
C GLU A 146 10.72 28.87 5.12
N VAL A 147 10.90 30.18 5.27
CA VAL A 147 11.40 31.02 4.19
C VAL A 147 12.88 30.71 4.02
N PHE A 148 13.24 30.14 2.87
CA PHE A 148 14.63 29.89 2.49
C PHE A 148 15.09 30.95 1.48
N PRO A 149 15.65 32.09 1.93
CA PRO A 149 16.15 33.11 1.02
C PRO A 149 17.34 32.56 0.23
N ALA A 150 17.38 32.82 -1.07
CA ALA A 150 18.54 32.50 -1.89
C ALA A 150 19.69 33.46 -1.54
N GLU A 151 20.52 33.08 -0.57
CA GLU A 151 21.78 33.77 -0.27
C GLU A 151 22.78 33.53 -1.41
N ARG A 152 23.35 34.62 -1.94
CA ARG A 152 24.24 34.57 -3.12
C ARG A 152 25.72 34.49 -2.77
N GLU A 153 26.09 34.70 -1.51
CA GLU A 153 27.48 34.76 -1.07
C GLU A 153 27.78 33.60 -0.12
N LEU A 154 28.60 32.65 -0.59
CA LEU A 154 29.05 31.50 0.19
C LEU A 154 30.47 31.78 0.71
N THR A 155 30.66 31.83 2.03
CA THR A 155 31.99 32.06 2.63
C THR A 155 32.69 30.75 2.98
N ALA A 156 34.03 30.78 3.09
CA ALA A 156 34.80 29.62 3.55
C ALA A 156 34.41 29.19 4.98
N ALA A 157 33.98 30.13 5.82
CA ALA A 157 33.48 29.82 7.15
C ALA A 157 32.15 29.05 7.10
N ASP A 158 31.29 29.31 6.11
CA ASP A 158 30.03 28.59 5.93
C ASP A 158 30.29 27.14 5.50
N LEU A 159 31.28 26.94 4.62
CA LEU A 159 31.72 25.60 4.22
C LEU A 159 32.27 24.81 5.42
N ALA A 160 33.12 25.44 6.23
CA ALA A 160 33.69 24.79 7.42
C ALA A 160 32.62 24.43 8.46
N ARG A 161 31.59 25.26 8.65
CA ARG A 161 30.46 24.96 9.55
C ARG A 161 29.56 23.84 9.03
N ASN A 162 29.52 23.62 7.72
CA ASN A 162 28.66 22.66 7.04
C ASN A 162 29.43 21.52 6.36
N ASP A 163 30.61 21.17 6.88
CA ASP A 163 31.48 20.12 6.32
C ASP A 163 30.73 18.79 6.11
N LEU A 164 29.89 18.38 7.08
CA LEU A 164 29.05 17.20 6.97
C LEU A 164 28.06 17.27 5.80
N THR A 165 27.49 18.44 5.52
CA THR A 165 26.58 18.63 4.38
C THR A 165 27.35 18.45 3.07
N ILE A 166 28.50 19.12 2.92
CA ILE A 166 29.36 19.02 1.72
C ILE A 166 29.79 17.57 1.48
N LYS A 167 30.19 16.88 2.55
CA LYS A 167 30.58 15.47 2.57
C LYS A 167 29.46 14.50 2.19
N ASN A 168 28.22 14.96 2.08
CA ASN A 168 27.04 14.16 1.76
C ASN A 168 26.20 14.73 0.59
N VAL A 169 26.65 15.80 -0.08
CA VAL A 169 25.96 16.31 -1.27
C VAL A 169 25.95 15.23 -2.35
N ARG A 170 24.77 14.68 -2.63
CA ARG A 170 24.62 13.64 -3.65
C ARG A 170 24.91 14.20 -5.04
N LEU A 171 25.95 13.68 -5.67
CA LEU A 171 26.31 13.97 -7.05
C LEU A 171 25.76 12.91 -8.02
N TRP A 172 25.54 11.68 -7.55
CA TRP A 172 25.01 10.60 -8.37
C TRP A 172 23.49 10.62 -8.50
N ASP A 173 22.98 10.41 -9.71
CA ASP A 173 21.57 10.00 -9.93
C ASP A 173 21.48 8.47 -9.96
N HIS A 174 20.40 7.94 -9.40
CA HIS A 174 20.17 6.49 -9.28
C HIS A 174 20.16 5.76 -10.64
N ARG A 175 19.59 6.36 -11.69
CA ARG A 175 19.45 5.73 -13.01
C ARG A 175 20.79 5.50 -13.73
N PRO A 176 21.65 6.51 -13.93
CA PRO A 176 22.96 6.29 -14.54
C PRO A 176 23.85 5.41 -13.66
N LEU A 177 23.77 5.56 -12.33
CA LEU A 177 24.56 4.76 -11.41
C LEU A 177 24.22 3.26 -11.51
N LEU A 178 22.94 2.92 -11.65
CA LEU A 178 22.49 1.54 -11.87
C LEU A 178 23.13 0.91 -13.13
N ALA A 179 23.18 1.66 -14.24
CA ALA A 179 23.80 1.19 -15.47
C ALA A 179 25.30 0.92 -15.27
N THR A 180 26.00 1.81 -14.55
CA THR A 180 27.41 1.63 -14.20
C THR A 180 27.64 0.46 -13.26
N TYR A 181 26.75 0.23 -12.27
CA TYR A 181 26.82 -0.92 -11.36
C TYR A 181 26.66 -2.23 -12.13
N ARG A 182 25.72 -2.31 -13.07
CA ARG A 182 25.59 -3.46 -13.98
C ARG A 182 26.85 -3.69 -14.81
N GLN A 183 27.49 -2.64 -15.31
CA GLN A 183 28.70 -2.78 -16.11
C GLN A 183 29.92 -3.24 -15.28
N LEU A 184 30.12 -2.64 -14.09
CA LEU A 184 31.34 -2.85 -13.30
C LEU A 184 31.23 -4.01 -12.30
N GLN A 185 30.05 -4.19 -11.70
CA GLN A 185 29.88 -5.00 -10.49
C GLN A 185 28.91 -6.18 -10.68
N GLN A 186 28.34 -6.37 -11.88
CA GLN A 186 27.49 -7.53 -12.16
C GLN A 186 28.31 -8.82 -12.19
N ILE A 187 29.52 -8.77 -12.78
CA ILE A 187 30.54 -9.84 -12.87
C ILE A 187 30.10 -11.07 -13.69
N ARG A 188 28.82 -11.46 -13.64
CA ARG A 188 28.20 -12.55 -14.39
C ARG A 188 26.79 -12.18 -14.83
N THR A 189 26.41 -12.61 -16.03
CA THR A 189 25.14 -12.24 -16.68
C THR A 189 23.88 -12.68 -15.92
N TYR A 190 23.99 -13.75 -15.12
CA TYR A 190 22.88 -14.25 -14.30
C TYR A 190 22.68 -13.46 -13.00
N TYR A 191 23.59 -12.57 -12.64
CA TYR A 191 23.32 -11.55 -11.62
C TYR A 191 22.74 -10.30 -12.27
N ASP A 192 21.93 -9.57 -11.51
CA ASP A 192 21.38 -8.29 -11.93
C ASP A 192 21.22 -7.37 -10.71
N PHE A 193 21.19 -6.07 -10.97
CA PHE A 193 20.86 -5.03 -9.99
C PHE A 193 19.50 -4.47 -10.40
N VAL A 194 18.54 -4.43 -9.47
CA VAL A 194 17.17 -3.99 -9.79
C VAL A 194 17.09 -2.46 -9.80
N ASP A 195 17.58 -1.86 -8.74
CA ASP A 195 17.52 -0.42 -8.46
C ASP A 195 18.77 0.04 -7.69
N VAL A 196 18.82 1.32 -7.30
CA VAL A 196 19.86 1.84 -6.41
C VAL A 196 19.23 2.71 -5.35
N ASP A 197 19.37 2.28 -4.11
CA ASP A 197 18.82 2.93 -2.93
C ASP A 197 19.77 3.97 -2.35
N ASN A 198 19.19 4.96 -1.65
CA ASN A 198 19.93 5.87 -0.79
C ASN A 198 19.78 5.46 0.67
N ASP A 199 20.89 5.45 1.40
CA ASP A 199 20.90 5.18 2.83
C ASP A 199 22.00 5.98 3.54
N ARG A 200 22.06 5.90 4.87
CA ARG A 200 23.01 6.63 5.71
C ARG A 200 23.63 5.72 6.76
N TYR A 201 24.95 5.77 6.88
CA TYR A 201 25.73 4.99 7.85
C TYR A 201 26.71 5.87 8.61
N MET A 202 27.08 5.45 9.82
CA MET A 202 28.28 5.93 10.49
C MET A 202 29.46 5.14 9.93
N ILE A 203 30.32 5.80 9.17
CA ILE A 203 31.49 5.19 8.52
C ILE A 203 32.74 5.84 9.08
N ASN A 204 33.58 5.07 9.76
CA ASN A 204 34.80 5.57 10.41
C ASN A 204 34.53 6.76 11.36
N GLY A 205 33.39 6.74 12.05
CA GLY A 205 32.96 7.80 12.97
C GLY A 205 32.33 9.03 12.31
N GLU A 206 32.21 9.08 10.98
CA GLU A 206 31.54 10.16 10.25
C GLU A 206 30.19 9.70 9.68
N TYR A 207 29.17 10.57 9.74
CA TYR A 207 27.89 10.30 9.10
C TYR A 207 28.00 10.46 7.58
N ARG A 208 27.77 9.38 6.85
CA ARG A 208 27.93 9.30 5.40
C ARG A 208 26.65 8.78 4.74
N GLN A 209 26.19 9.52 3.75
CA GLN A 209 25.17 9.08 2.81
C GLN A 209 25.83 8.20 1.75
N VAL A 210 25.17 7.09 1.47
CA VAL A 210 25.65 6.06 0.55
C VAL A 210 24.56 5.71 -0.43
N MET A 211 24.97 5.14 -1.56
CA MET A 211 24.10 4.48 -2.52
C MET A 211 24.48 3.02 -2.61
N LEU A 212 23.48 2.15 -2.45
CA LEU A 212 23.67 0.70 -2.41
C LEU A 212 22.68 -0.02 -3.32
N SER A 213 23.08 -1.19 -3.78
CA SER A 213 22.25 -2.03 -4.65
C SER A 213 22.55 -3.51 -4.41
N PRO A 214 21.53 -4.33 -4.09
CA PRO A 214 21.70 -5.77 -3.93
C PRO A 214 21.95 -6.45 -5.28
N ARG A 215 22.85 -7.44 -5.26
CA ARG A 215 23.11 -8.26 -6.43
C ARG A 215 22.19 -9.48 -6.41
N GLU A 216 21.09 -9.38 -7.15
CA GLU A 216 20.07 -10.43 -7.22
C GLU A 216 20.27 -11.39 -8.38
N LEU A 217 19.61 -12.54 -8.30
CA LEU A 217 19.70 -13.58 -9.32
C LEU A 217 18.61 -13.43 -10.38
N SER A 218 19.02 -13.24 -11.63
CA SER A 218 18.16 -13.20 -12.81
C SER A 218 18.01 -14.57 -13.46
N TYR A 219 16.88 -15.23 -13.20
CA TYR A 219 16.54 -16.54 -13.78
C TYR A 219 16.44 -16.52 -15.31
N LYS A 220 16.10 -15.36 -15.88
CA LYS A 220 16.00 -15.17 -17.34
C LYS A 220 17.36 -15.24 -18.02
N ASN A 221 18.44 -14.90 -17.30
CA ASN A 221 19.80 -14.80 -17.81
C ASN A 221 20.69 -15.97 -17.40
N LEU A 222 20.09 -17.06 -16.87
CA LEU A 222 20.84 -18.27 -16.55
C LEU A 222 21.44 -18.88 -17.83
N PRO A 223 22.69 -19.40 -17.78
CA PRO A 223 23.34 -20.01 -18.94
C PRO A 223 22.56 -21.20 -19.53
N SER A 224 21.86 -21.94 -18.67
CA SER A 224 20.97 -23.03 -19.06
C SER A 224 19.75 -23.06 -18.15
N ARG A 225 18.57 -22.84 -18.74
CA ARG A 225 17.28 -22.70 -18.07
C ARG A 225 16.54 -24.04 -17.97
N ILE A 226 17.23 -25.03 -17.42
CA ILE A 226 16.62 -26.32 -17.08
C ILE A 226 16.09 -26.28 -15.64
N TRP A 227 15.05 -27.08 -15.37
CA TRP A 227 14.35 -27.09 -14.08
C TRP A 227 15.30 -27.31 -12.88
N ILE A 228 16.33 -28.15 -13.02
CA ILE A 228 17.33 -28.33 -11.96
C ILE A 228 18.11 -27.04 -11.67
N ASN A 229 18.49 -26.28 -12.70
CA ASN A 229 19.23 -25.04 -12.52
C ASN A 229 18.36 -23.92 -11.93
N GLU A 230 17.12 -23.79 -12.38
CA GLU A 230 16.19 -22.76 -11.90
C GLU A 230 15.69 -23.01 -10.47
N HIS A 231 15.64 -24.27 -10.02
CA HIS A 231 15.02 -24.62 -8.75
C HIS A 231 15.93 -25.29 -7.72
N PHE A 232 17.15 -25.72 -8.07
CA PHE A 232 18.05 -26.43 -7.15
C PHE A 232 19.47 -25.85 -7.14
N THR A 233 20.00 -25.51 -8.32
CA THR A 233 21.38 -25.00 -8.43
C THR A 233 21.43 -23.51 -8.14
N TYR A 234 20.77 -22.67 -8.93
CA TYR A 234 20.80 -21.21 -8.77
C TYR A 234 19.62 -20.77 -7.90
N THR A 235 19.84 -20.77 -6.58
CA THR A 235 18.75 -20.55 -5.62
C THR A 235 18.67 -19.11 -5.11
N HIS A 236 19.75 -18.33 -5.15
CA HIS A 236 19.84 -17.02 -4.50
C HIS A 236 20.75 -16.04 -5.26
N GLY A 237 20.57 -14.73 -5.00
CA GLY A 237 21.52 -13.68 -5.36
C GLY A 237 22.68 -13.59 -4.34
N TYR A 238 23.71 -12.81 -4.62
CA TYR A 238 24.91 -12.79 -3.78
C TYR A 238 25.58 -11.42 -3.67
N GLY A 239 25.49 -10.84 -2.48
CA GLY A 239 26.20 -9.63 -2.08
C GLY A 239 25.45 -8.34 -2.40
N VAL A 240 26.12 -7.23 -2.11
CA VAL A 240 25.61 -5.86 -2.26
C VAL A 240 26.77 -4.98 -2.68
N THR A 241 26.49 -4.05 -3.59
CA THR A 241 27.43 -3.00 -3.99
C THR A 241 27.06 -1.74 -3.22
N LEU A 242 28.03 -1.07 -2.61
CA LEU A 242 27.80 0.14 -1.82
C LEU A 242 28.91 1.15 -2.09
N GLY A 243 28.54 2.41 -2.36
CA GLY A 243 29.47 3.50 -2.60
C GLY A 243 28.99 4.83 -2.02
N PRO A 244 29.89 5.81 -1.80
CA PRO A 244 29.52 7.15 -1.37
C PRO A 244 28.74 7.90 -2.46
N VAL A 245 27.84 8.80 -2.05
CA VAL A 245 27.01 9.57 -3.00
C VAL A 245 27.74 10.68 -3.75
N ASN A 246 28.97 11.01 -3.36
CA ASN A 246 29.66 12.24 -3.78
C ASN A 246 31.12 12.05 -4.23
N ARG A 247 31.58 10.81 -4.39
CA ARG A 247 32.93 10.55 -4.89
C ARG A 247 32.91 9.97 -6.29
N ILE A 248 33.86 10.44 -7.08
CA ILE A 248 34.04 10.13 -8.49
C ILE A 248 35.53 9.88 -8.70
N SER A 249 35.88 8.78 -9.34
CA SER A 249 37.26 8.48 -9.72
C SER A 249 37.76 9.45 -10.81
N ALA A 250 39.06 9.43 -11.09
CA ALA A 250 39.64 10.24 -12.17
C ALA A 250 39.03 9.93 -13.55
N GLU A 251 38.52 8.71 -13.73
CA GLU A 251 37.88 8.22 -14.95
C GLU A 251 36.38 8.55 -15.02
N GLY A 252 35.82 9.25 -14.03
CA GLY A 252 34.40 9.57 -13.98
C GLY A 252 33.51 8.43 -13.48
N LEU A 253 34.09 7.41 -12.84
CA LEU A 253 33.37 6.24 -12.33
C LEU A 253 33.06 6.38 -10.83
N PRO A 254 32.02 5.69 -10.32
CA PRO A 254 31.75 5.66 -8.88
C PRO A 254 32.87 4.94 -8.12
N GLU A 255 33.21 5.45 -6.94
CA GLU A 255 33.99 4.70 -5.96
C GLU A 255 33.10 3.72 -5.19
N PHE A 256 33.68 2.62 -4.69
CA PHE A 256 32.97 1.62 -3.92
C PHE A 256 33.58 1.44 -2.52
N PHE A 257 32.73 1.38 -1.51
CA PHE A 257 33.07 0.93 -0.17
C PHE A 257 32.89 -0.58 0.00
N ILE A 258 31.88 -1.15 -0.66
CA ILE A 258 31.63 -2.60 -0.72
C ILE A 258 31.45 -2.98 -2.19
N GLN A 259 32.24 -3.95 -2.66
CA GLN A 259 32.25 -4.40 -4.05
C GLN A 259 32.66 -5.86 -4.18
N ASP A 260 32.60 -6.38 -5.40
CA ASP A 260 33.06 -7.70 -5.83
C ASP A 260 32.21 -8.88 -5.33
N ILE A 261 32.67 -10.09 -5.68
CA ILE A 261 32.12 -11.39 -5.29
C ILE A 261 33.29 -12.30 -4.90
N PRO A 262 33.39 -12.73 -3.63
CA PRO A 262 32.53 -12.33 -2.51
C PRO A 262 32.71 -10.85 -2.14
N PRO A 263 31.71 -10.20 -1.50
CA PRO A 263 31.79 -8.77 -1.22
C PRO A 263 32.93 -8.44 -0.27
N VAL A 264 33.82 -7.55 -0.72
CA VAL A 264 34.93 -7.00 0.06
C VAL A 264 34.55 -5.61 0.54
N SER A 265 34.75 -5.35 1.83
CA SER A 265 34.55 -4.03 2.43
C SER A 265 35.89 -3.38 2.77
N ILE A 266 36.03 -2.11 2.37
CA ILE A 266 37.17 -1.25 2.73
C ILE A 266 36.84 -0.30 3.89
N ILE A 267 35.66 -0.44 4.49
CA ILE A 267 35.17 0.37 5.62
C ILE A 267 34.81 -0.52 6.82
N ASP A 268 34.36 0.09 7.91
CA ASP A 268 33.94 -0.57 9.15
C ASP A 268 32.59 -1.31 9.05
N LEU A 269 31.86 -1.19 7.94
CA LEU A 269 30.65 -1.95 7.64
C LEU A 269 30.99 -3.25 6.90
N LYS A 270 30.58 -4.41 7.43
CA LYS A 270 30.87 -5.72 6.83
C LYS A 270 29.60 -6.46 6.47
N VAL A 271 29.64 -7.25 5.39
CA VAL A 271 28.55 -8.16 5.00
C VAL A 271 28.99 -9.57 5.33
N THR A 272 28.38 -10.17 6.34
CA THR A 272 28.71 -11.52 6.82
C THR A 272 27.76 -12.58 6.27
N ARG A 273 26.59 -12.17 5.78
CA ARG A 273 25.58 -13.04 5.15
C ARG A 273 25.13 -12.43 3.81
N PRO A 274 25.94 -12.52 2.76
CA PRO A 274 25.66 -11.92 1.45
C PRO A 274 24.55 -12.59 0.64
N GLU A 275 24.11 -13.81 1.00
CA GLU A 275 23.17 -14.61 0.24
C GLU A 275 21.74 -14.03 0.30
N ILE A 276 21.16 -13.76 -0.87
CA ILE A 276 19.83 -13.14 -1.03
C ILE A 276 18.85 -14.20 -1.57
N TYR A 277 18.23 -14.94 -0.67
CA TYR A 277 17.16 -15.88 -0.98
C TYR A 277 15.80 -15.19 -1.14
N TYR A 278 15.61 -14.04 -0.54
CA TYR A 278 14.39 -13.22 -0.65
C TYR A 278 14.81 -11.84 -1.14
N GLY A 279 14.25 -11.42 -2.27
CA GLY A 279 14.65 -10.21 -2.97
C GLY A 279 13.51 -9.66 -3.84
N GLU A 280 13.80 -8.69 -4.67
CA GLU A 280 12.84 -8.03 -5.55
C GLU A 280 12.60 -8.79 -6.86
N ILE A 281 13.58 -9.55 -7.35
CA ILE A 281 13.43 -10.35 -8.57
C ILE A 281 12.57 -11.59 -8.26
N PRO A 282 11.41 -11.76 -8.91
CA PRO A 282 10.52 -12.88 -8.62
C PRO A 282 11.08 -14.20 -9.17
N ASN A 283 10.95 -15.26 -8.37
CA ASN A 283 10.95 -16.66 -8.79
C ASN A 283 9.82 -17.38 -8.07
N GLU A 284 9.14 -18.29 -8.77
CA GLU A 284 8.00 -19.02 -8.26
C GLU A 284 8.37 -19.86 -7.03
N TYR A 285 9.44 -20.64 -7.11
CA TYR A 285 9.94 -21.47 -6.00
C TYR A 285 11.38 -21.95 -6.22
N VAL A 286 12.06 -22.31 -5.14
CA VAL A 286 13.31 -23.09 -5.16
C VAL A 286 13.28 -24.15 -4.06
N PHE A 287 14.04 -25.22 -4.26
CA PHE A 287 14.36 -26.19 -3.24
C PHE A 287 15.76 -25.93 -2.69
N THR A 288 15.89 -26.10 -1.39
CA THR A 288 17.18 -26.04 -0.69
C THR A 288 17.38 -27.30 0.16
N ARG A 289 18.62 -27.58 0.56
CA ARG A 289 19.00 -28.84 1.23
C ARG A 289 18.58 -30.06 0.41
N THR A 290 18.94 -30.06 -0.86
CA THR A 290 18.66 -31.14 -1.82
C THR A 290 19.91 -31.98 -2.07
N LYS A 291 19.79 -33.06 -2.86
CA LYS A 291 20.99 -33.80 -3.32
C LYS A 291 21.85 -33.02 -4.29
N ALA A 292 21.23 -32.17 -5.11
CA ALA A 292 21.95 -31.23 -5.95
C ALA A 292 22.54 -30.12 -5.07
N GLU A 293 23.80 -29.78 -5.31
CA GLU A 293 24.50 -28.70 -4.62
C GLU A 293 23.98 -27.33 -5.10
N GLU A 294 23.73 -26.44 -4.15
CA GLU A 294 23.38 -25.05 -4.46
C GLU A 294 24.66 -24.33 -4.91
N PHE A 295 24.53 -23.48 -5.93
CA PHE A 295 25.58 -22.57 -6.35
C PHE A 295 25.57 -21.33 -5.46
N ASP A 296 26.73 -20.97 -4.90
CA ASP A 296 26.92 -19.77 -4.08
C ASP A 296 27.46 -18.62 -4.94
N TYR A 297 28.70 -18.74 -5.39
CA TYR A 297 29.35 -17.74 -6.22
C TYR A 297 30.51 -18.30 -7.06
N PRO A 298 30.92 -17.60 -8.14
CA PRO A 298 32.05 -18.04 -8.96
C PRO A 298 33.37 -17.61 -8.32
N SER A 299 34.36 -18.50 -8.30
CA SER A 299 35.73 -18.26 -7.85
C SER A 299 36.71 -18.66 -8.94
N GLY A 300 37.07 -17.71 -9.80
CA GLY A 300 37.87 -17.97 -11.00
C GLY A 300 37.10 -18.86 -11.99
N GLU A 301 37.66 -20.03 -12.31
CA GLU A 301 37.03 -21.06 -13.16
C GLU A 301 36.18 -22.07 -12.37
N LYS A 302 36.21 -22.02 -11.03
CA LYS A 302 35.46 -22.95 -10.17
C LYS A 302 34.24 -22.25 -9.57
N ASN A 303 33.26 -23.05 -9.15
CA ASN A 303 32.10 -22.59 -8.41
C ASN A 303 32.24 -22.98 -6.94
N VAL A 304 31.86 -22.07 -6.04
CA VAL A 304 31.74 -22.37 -4.62
C VAL A 304 30.30 -22.83 -4.36
N PRO A 305 30.09 -23.99 -3.70
CA PRO A 305 28.76 -24.45 -3.35
C PRO A 305 28.28 -23.83 -2.03
N ALA A 306 26.96 -23.72 -1.88
CA ALA A 306 26.28 -23.30 -0.66
C ALA A 306 25.38 -24.41 -0.11
N THR A 307 24.99 -24.27 1.15
CA THR A 307 23.90 -25.05 1.73
C THR A 307 23.05 -24.14 2.59
N TYR A 308 21.76 -24.05 2.27
CA TYR A 308 20.86 -23.20 3.03
C TYR A 308 20.69 -23.68 4.49
N THR A 309 21.10 -22.86 5.45
CA THR A 309 20.98 -23.15 6.88
C THR A 309 19.81 -22.43 7.55
N GLY A 310 19.14 -21.53 6.83
CA GLY A 310 18.04 -20.73 7.34
C GLY A 310 16.79 -21.53 7.70
N ARG A 311 15.86 -20.85 8.39
CA ARG A 311 14.59 -21.43 8.86
C ARG A 311 13.44 -21.27 7.87
N GLY A 312 13.64 -20.50 6.79
CA GLY A 312 12.63 -20.21 5.78
C GLY A 312 12.11 -21.47 5.06
N GLY A 313 10.94 -21.30 4.43
CA GLY A 313 10.29 -22.31 3.61
C GLY A 313 9.59 -23.44 4.36
N VAL A 314 8.94 -24.31 3.58
CA VAL A 314 8.20 -25.46 4.10
C VAL A 314 9.10 -26.70 4.07
N THR A 315 9.27 -27.33 5.23
CA THR A 315 10.06 -28.55 5.43
C THR A 315 9.21 -29.82 5.30
N GLY A 316 9.85 -30.99 5.43
CA GLY A 316 9.15 -32.26 5.62
C GLY A 316 8.43 -32.69 4.36
N LEU A 317 9.09 -32.61 3.21
CA LEU A 317 8.51 -32.83 1.88
C LEU A 317 8.24 -34.32 1.62
N SER A 318 7.26 -34.88 2.34
CA SER A 318 6.69 -36.21 2.09
C SER A 318 6.00 -36.27 0.73
N PHE A 319 5.71 -37.48 0.24
CA PHE A 319 5.01 -37.69 -1.02
C PHE A 319 3.70 -36.88 -1.13
N SER A 320 2.89 -36.83 -0.06
CA SER A 320 1.64 -36.08 -0.04
C SER A 320 1.86 -34.56 -0.11
N ARG A 321 2.87 -34.02 0.58
CA ARG A 321 3.22 -32.59 0.46
C ARG A 321 3.81 -32.26 -0.91
N LYS A 322 4.65 -33.13 -1.47
CA LYS A 322 5.14 -32.99 -2.85
C LYS A 322 3.99 -32.98 -3.85
N LEU A 323 2.96 -33.80 -3.66
CA LEU A 323 1.77 -33.80 -4.52
C LEU A 323 1.00 -32.47 -4.45
N VAL A 324 0.83 -31.89 -3.26
CA VAL A 324 0.19 -30.57 -3.09
C VAL A 324 1.00 -29.49 -3.80
N PHE A 325 2.32 -29.45 -3.63
CA PHE A 325 3.16 -28.47 -4.33
C PHE A 325 3.23 -28.72 -5.84
N ALA A 326 3.24 -29.97 -6.29
CA ALA A 326 3.16 -30.32 -7.71
C ALA A 326 1.85 -29.81 -8.34
N ALA A 327 0.73 -29.91 -7.64
CA ALA A 327 -0.55 -29.36 -8.08
C ALA A 327 -0.54 -27.82 -8.05
N TYR A 328 -0.03 -27.21 -6.98
CA TYR A 328 0.02 -25.76 -6.80
C TYR A 328 0.89 -25.06 -7.87
N PHE A 329 2.08 -25.59 -8.15
CA PHE A 329 3.00 -25.06 -9.16
C PHE A 329 2.82 -25.66 -10.56
N GLY A 330 1.84 -26.57 -10.74
CA GLY A 330 1.59 -27.22 -12.03
C GLY A 330 2.77 -28.03 -12.58
N SER A 331 3.60 -28.62 -11.72
CA SER A 331 4.85 -29.31 -12.12
C SER A 331 4.96 -30.72 -11.52
N LEU A 332 4.79 -31.74 -12.37
CA LEU A 332 5.00 -33.14 -11.98
C LEU A 332 6.46 -33.45 -11.61
N LYS A 333 7.42 -32.61 -12.03
CA LYS A 333 8.84 -32.78 -11.71
C LYS A 333 9.10 -32.73 -10.19
N ILE A 334 8.28 -31.97 -9.44
CA ILE A 334 8.34 -31.93 -7.97
C ILE A 334 8.06 -33.31 -7.35
N LEU A 335 7.15 -34.08 -7.94
CA LEU A 335 6.80 -35.41 -7.45
C LEU A 335 7.84 -36.45 -7.85
N LEU A 336 8.37 -36.33 -9.06
CA LEU A 336 9.25 -37.32 -9.70
C LEU A 336 10.73 -37.14 -9.37
N SER A 337 11.14 -35.97 -8.87
CA SER A 337 12.54 -35.68 -8.57
C SER A 337 13.04 -36.44 -7.33
N ASN A 338 14.14 -37.16 -7.52
CA ASN A 338 14.89 -37.86 -6.48
C ASN A 338 15.86 -36.96 -5.71
N ASP A 339 16.03 -35.70 -6.13
CA ASP A 339 16.89 -34.71 -5.48
C ASP A 339 16.24 -34.06 -4.27
N ILE A 340 14.90 -34.10 -4.21
CA ILE A 340 14.13 -33.58 -3.08
C ILE A 340 14.09 -34.62 -1.96
N LEU A 341 14.80 -34.32 -0.89
CA LEU A 341 14.90 -35.12 0.33
C LEU A 341 13.79 -34.74 1.33
N PRO A 342 13.48 -35.58 2.34
CA PRO A 342 12.53 -35.24 3.40
C PRO A 342 12.88 -33.94 4.16
N GLU A 343 14.17 -33.69 4.37
CA GLU A 343 14.73 -32.50 5.02
C GLU A 343 14.83 -31.28 4.09
N SER A 344 14.62 -31.46 2.78
CA SER A 344 14.61 -30.37 1.82
C SER A 344 13.51 -29.37 2.16
N ARG A 345 13.76 -28.11 1.81
CA ARG A 345 12.83 -27.00 2.02
C ARG A 345 12.42 -26.43 0.68
N ILE A 346 11.14 -26.17 0.51
CA ILE A 346 10.64 -25.37 -0.61
C ILE A 346 10.47 -23.92 -0.16
N LEU A 347 11.20 -23.00 -0.81
CA LEU A 347 11.07 -21.56 -0.62
C LEU A 347 10.21 -21.01 -1.75
N TYR A 348 9.14 -20.30 -1.41
CA TYR A 348 8.20 -19.67 -2.35
C TYR A 348 7.63 -18.38 -1.75
N HIS A 349 6.96 -17.57 -2.58
CA HIS A 349 6.64 -16.16 -2.25
C HIS A 349 7.89 -15.44 -1.74
N ARG A 350 8.90 -15.44 -2.61
CA ARG A 350 10.24 -14.92 -2.31
C ARG A 350 10.37 -13.43 -2.61
N GLN A 351 9.48 -12.91 -3.45
CA GLN A 351 9.41 -11.50 -3.78
C GLN A 351 8.95 -10.71 -2.55
N ILE A 352 9.70 -9.66 -2.15
CA ILE A 352 9.51 -8.95 -0.88
C ILE A 352 8.07 -8.45 -0.70
N ARG A 353 7.55 -7.70 -1.68
CA ARG A 353 6.22 -7.08 -1.62
C ARG A 353 5.11 -8.11 -1.61
N GLU A 354 5.21 -9.15 -2.45
CA GLU A 354 4.26 -10.26 -2.50
C GLU A 354 4.20 -10.96 -1.14
N ARG A 355 5.37 -11.24 -0.57
CA ARG A 355 5.49 -11.90 0.72
C ARG A 355 4.84 -11.10 1.85
N VAL A 356 5.15 -9.81 1.94
CA VAL A 356 4.55 -8.94 2.96
C VAL A 356 3.04 -8.81 2.73
N ALA A 357 2.58 -8.68 1.48
CA ALA A 357 1.16 -8.60 1.14
C ALA A 357 0.38 -9.89 1.47
N LYS A 358 1.03 -11.06 1.42
CA LYS A 358 0.42 -12.32 1.88
C LYS A 358 0.27 -12.38 3.39
N VAL A 359 1.19 -11.77 4.14
CA VAL A 359 1.14 -11.71 5.61
C VAL A 359 0.14 -10.64 6.10
N ALA A 360 0.12 -9.47 5.45
CA ALA A 360 -0.74 -8.34 5.80
C ALA A 360 -1.45 -7.76 4.57
N PRO A 361 -2.48 -8.45 4.04
CA PRO A 361 -3.17 -8.04 2.81
C PRO A 361 -4.01 -6.76 2.94
N PHE A 362 -4.22 -6.30 4.18
CA PHE A 362 -4.93 -5.06 4.48
C PHE A 362 -4.05 -3.81 4.36
N LEU A 363 -2.73 -3.97 4.20
CA LEU A 363 -1.80 -2.86 3.97
C LEU A 363 -1.58 -2.66 2.48
N ARG A 364 -1.58 -1.39 2.07
CA ARG A 364 -1.06 -1.00 0.76
C ARG A 364 0.45 -0.81 0.90
N LEU A 365 1.25 -1.64 0.23
CA LEU A 365 2.71 -1.54 0.31
C LEU A 365 3.25 -0.49 -0.66
N ASP A 366 4.33 0.16 -0.23
CA ASP A 366 5.18 0.98 -1.08
C ASP A 366 5.70 0.19 -2.28
N GLN A 367 6.04 0.92 -3.34
CA GLN A 367 6.52 0.35 -4.58
C GLN A 367 8.00 -0.01 -4.55
N ASP A 368 8.76 0.62 -3.67
CA ASP A 368 10.22 0.62 -3.63
C ASP A 368 10.74 0.14 -2.25
N PRO A 369 10.78 -1.19 -2.02
CA PRO A 369 11.53 -1.80 -0.92
C PRO A 369 12.99 -1.36 -0.96
N TYR A 370 13.60 -1.16 0.20
CA TYR A 370 15.02 -0.82 0.25
C TYR A 370 15.81 -1.74 1.16
N LEU A 371 17.06 -2.01 0.78
CA LEU A 371 17.93 -2.91 1.52
C LEU A 371 18.76 -2.16 2.56
N VAL A 372 18.84 -2.71 3.77
CA VAL A 372 19.72 -2.25 4.85
C VAL A 372 20.73 -3.33 5.20
N ILE A 373 21.99 -2.92 5.38
CA ILE A 373 23.06 -3.76 5.91
C ILE A 373 23.11 -3.52 7.41
N THR A 374 22.65 -4.48 8.20
CA THR A 374 22.72 -4.39 9.66
C THR A 374 24.18 -4.32 10.14
N GLN A 375 24.42 -3.77 11.34
CA GLN A 375 25.73 -3.80 12.01
C GLN A 375 26.31 -5.21 12.16
N GLY A 376 25.43 -6.21 12.29
CA GLY A 376 25.80 -7.63 12.33
C GLY A 376 26.14 -8.24 10.97
N GLY A 377 26.07 -7.46 9.89
CA GLY A 377 26.39 -7.87 8.52
C GLY A 377 25.33 -8.72 7.82
N ARG A 378 24.10 -8.75 8.33
CA ARG A 378 22.93 -9.31 7.64
C ARG A 378 22.26 -8.28 6.74
N LEU A 379 21.66 -8.76 5.67
CA LEU A 379 20.88 -7.98 4.71
C LEU A 379 19.39 -8.08 5.06
N VAL A 380 18.74 -6.94 5.27
CA VAL A 380 17.32 -6.86 5.64
C VAL A 380 16.62 -5.84 4.76
N TRP A 381 15.55 -6.24 4.11
CA TRP A 381 14.68 -5.35 3.35
C TRP A 381 13.72 -4.61 4.27
N LEU A 382 13.53 -3.32 4.02
CA LEU A 382 12.50 -2.49 4.62
C LEU A 382 11.44 -2.13 3.57
N VAL A 383 10.17 -2.24 3.95
CA VAL A 383 9.03 -1.85 3.10
C VAL A 383 8.06 -1.04 3.92
N ASP A 384 7.66 0.11 3.38
CA ASP A 384 6.61 0.94 3.98
C ASP A 384 5.22 0.36 3.68
N GLY A 385 4.36 0.33 4.70
CA GLY A 385 3.00 -0.20 4.66
C GLY A 385 1.99 0.87 5.04
N TYR A 386 1.11 1.19 4.11
CA TYR A 386 0.09 2.22 4.27
C TYR A 386 -1.26 1.64 4.66
N THR A 387 -1.95 2.28 5.60
CA THR A 387 -3.40 2.16 5.70
C THR A 387 -4.03 3.21 4.80
N ILE A 388 -5.06 2.80 4.06
CA ILE A 388 -5.78 3.67 3.12
C ILE A 388 -7.28 3.51 3.30
N SER A 389 -8.04 4.55 2.95
CA SER A 389 -9.51 4.48 2.93
C SER A 389 -10.09 5.45 1.91
N ASP A 390 -11.27 5.12 1.38
CA ASP A 390 -12.13 6.01 0.60
C ASP A 390 -13.28 6.58 1.44
N ARG A 391 -13.29 6.32 2.76
CA ARG A 391 -14.38 6.64 3.70
C ARG A 391 -14.05 7.77 4.66
N MET A 392 -13.17 8.70 4.29
CA MET A 392 -12.98 9.94 5.04
C MET A 392 -13.95 11.03 4.54
N PRO A 393 -14.94 11.46 5.34
CA PRO A 393 -15.91 12.49 4.94
C PRO A 393 -15.23 13.76 4.45
N TYR A 394 -15.79 14.39 3.39
CA TYR A 394 -15.29 15.64 2.79
C TYR A 394 -13.84 15.64 2.29
N ALA A 395 -13.02 14.61 2.53
CA ALA A 395 -11.64 14.60 2.07
C ALA A 395 -11.59 14.25 0.58
N GLN A 396 -10.82 15.04 -0.18
CA GLN A 396 -10.66 14.86 -1.62
C GLN A 396 -10.00 13.52 -1.96
N PRO A 397 -10.60 12.66 -2.79
CA PRO A 397 -9.97 11.42 -3.22
C PRO A 397 -8.77 11.66 -4.15
N PHE A 398 -7.74 10.83 -3.99
CA PHE A 398 -6.55 10.78 -4.83
C PHE A 398 -6.39 9.41 -5.48
N GLY A 399 -6.61 9.33 -6.80
CA GLY A 399 -6.39 8.13 -7.60
C GLY A 399 -7.02 6.86 -6.99
N ARG A 400 -6.20 5.81 -6.84
CA ARG A 400 -6.59 4.54 -6.20
C ARG A 400 -6.32 4.47 -4.69
N VAL A 401 -5.72 5.52 -4.12
CA VAL A 401 -5.43 5.60 -2.68
C VAL A 401 -6.71 5.88 -1.89
N GLY A 402 -7.69 6.54 -2.50
CA GLY A 402 -8.89 7.01 -1.81
C GLY A 402 -8.65 8.39 -1.21
N ASN A 403 -9.29 8.69 -0.09
CA ASN A 403 -9.25 10.01 0.54
C ASN A 403 -8.66 9.97 1.95
N TYR A 404 -7.85 8.95 2.25
CA TYR A 404 -7.11 8.82 3.51
C TYR A 404 -5.87 7.96 3.27
N ILE A 405 -4.73 8.37 3.84
CA ILE A 405 -3.51 7.58 3.86
C ILE A 405 -2.67 7.85 5.10
N ARG A 406 -2.11 6.80 5.70
CA ARG A 406 -1.09 6.88 6.76
C ARG A 406 0.04 5.90 6.54
N ASN A 407 1.27 6.31 6.87
CA ASN A 407 2.43 5.42 6.96
C ASN A 407 2.42 4.65 8.28
N SER A 408 1.50 3.71 8.40
CA SER A 408 1.18 3.10 9.68
C SER A 408 2.08 1.94 10.06
N VAL A 409 2.74 1.30 9.09
CA VAL A 409 3.56 0.11 9.33
C VAL A 409 4.89 0.18 8.59
N LYS A 410 5.97 -0.21 9.27
CA LYS A 410 7.26 -0.58 8.67
C LYS A 410 7.36 -2.11 8.67
N ALA A 411 7.52 -2.72 7.51
CA ALA A 411 7.76 -4.16 7.39
C ALA A 411 9.25 -4.41 7.18
N THR A 412 9.81 -5.43 7.85
CA THR A 412 11.16 -5.93 7.58
C THR A 412 11.10 -7.33 7.00
N VAL A 413 11.93 -7.64 6.01
CA VAL A 413 12.10 -9.00 5.47
C VAL A 413 13.59 -9.36 5.47
N ASP A 414 13.96 -10.40 6.22
CA ASP A 414 15.34 -10.90 6.21
C ASP A 414 15.65 -11.52 4.83
N ALA A 415 16.71 -11.08 4.16
CA ALA A 415 17.03 -11.52 2.80
C ALA A 415 17.45 -13.00 2.73
N TYR A 416 17.87 -13.61 3.85
CA TYR A 416 18.28 -15.01 3.92
C TYR A 416 17.13 -15.92 4.37
N GLU A 417 16.46 -15.59 5.47
CA GLU A 417 15.41 -16.42 6.07
C GLU A 417 13.99 -16.12 5.56
N GLY A 418 13.77 -14.91 5.04
CA GLY A 418 12.44 -14.44 4.65
C GLY A 418 11.51 -14.24 5.84
N SER A 419 12.00 -14.11 7.07
CA SER A 419 11.16 -13.76 8.21
C SER A 419 10.60 -12.35 8.02
N VAL A 420 9.28 -12.19 8.20
CA VAL A 420 8.60 -10.90 8.10
C VAL A 420 8.23 -10.43 9.50
N ASP A 421 8.63 -9.20 9.84
CA ASP A 421 8.15 -8.51 11.03
C ASP A 421 7.47 -7.21 10.62
N LEU A 422 6.38 -6.86 11.31
CA LEU A 422 5.57 -5.67 11.05
C LEU A 422 5.57 -4.78 12.28
N TYR A 423 6.02 -3.54 12.14
CA TYR A 423 6.16 -2.57 13.21
C TYR A 423 5.26 -1.36 12.98
N VAL A 424 4.45 -0.99 13.97
CA VAL A 424 3.51 0.14 13.85
C VAL A 424 4.25 1.45 14.05
N SER A 425 4.38 2.25 12.98
CA SER A 425 5.03 3.57 12.99
C SER A 425 4.08 4.73 13.31
N ASP A 426 2.79 4.58 13.05
CA ASP A 426 1.76 5.56 13.45
C ASP A 426 0.74 4.89 14.38
N PRO A 427 0.98 4.88 15.71
CA PRO A 427 0.07 4.26 16.66
C PRO A 427 -1.24 5.04 16.83
N GLN A 428 -1.35 6.26 16.30
CA GLN A 428 -2.57 7.07 16.38
C GLN A 428 -3.53 6.81 15.22
N ASP A 429 -3.09 6.10 14.18
CA ASP A 429 -3.95 5.76 13.04
C ASP A 429 -5.11 4.82 13.48
N PRO A 430 -6.38 5.24 13.37
CA PRO A 430 -7.51 4.41 13.77
C PRO A 430 -7.65 3.12 12.96
N LEU A 431 -7.18 3.11 11.71
CA LEU A 431 -7.22 1.90 10.88
C LEU A 431 -6.24 0.85 11.41
N ILE A 432 -5.00 1.24 11.70
CA ILE A 432 -4.03 0.27 12.25
C ILE A 432 -4.42 -0.22 13.65
N GLN A 433 -4.98 0.65 14.51
CA GLN A 433 -5.50 0.24 15.82
C GLN A 433 -6.60 -0.83 15.68
N THR A 434 -7.45 -0.72 14.65
CA THR A 434 -8.49 -1.71 14.37
C THR A 434 -7.87 -3.04 13.96
N TYR A 435 -6.90 -3.03 13.05
CA TYR A 435 -6.19 -4.26 12.63
C TYR A 435 -5.38 -4.89 13.76
N GLN A 436 -4.79 -4.11 14.67
CA GLN A 436 -4.12 -4.62 15.87
C GLN A 436 -5.08 -5.41 16.78
N ARG A 437 -6.34 -4.96 16.90
CA ARG A 437 -7.38 -5.68 17.68
C ARG A 437 -7.85 -6.96 16.98
N ILE A 438 -7.93 -6.96 15.65
CA ILE A 438 -8.34 -8.13 14.86
C ILE A 438 -7.24 -9.21 14.85
N PHE A 439 -5.98 -8.81 14.76
CA PHE A 439 -4.81 -9.71 14.64
C PHE A 439 -3.81 -9.50 15.79
N PRO A 440 -4.14 -9.92 17.02
CA PRO A 440 -3.26 -9.74 18.16
C PRO A 440 -1.93 -10.47 17.95
N GLY A 441 -0.81 -9.77 18.19
CA GLY A 441 0.55 -10.31 18.06
C GLY A 441 1.17 -10.24 16.66
N LEU A 442 0.38 -9.94 15.60
CA LEU A 442 0.91 -9.76 14.25
C LEU A 442 1.72 -8.46 14.11
N LEU A 443 1.21 -7.38 14.70
CA LEU A 443 1.77 -6.04 14.63
C LEU A 443 2.51 -5.71 15.94
N LYS A 444 3.78 -5.32 15.83
CA LYS A 444 4.65 -4.98 16.95
C LYS A 444 4.76 -3.46 17.12
N PRO A 445 4.96 -2.93 18.33
CA PRO A 445 5.35 -1.54 18.53
C PRO A 445 6.68 -1.21 17.83
N LEU A 446 6.84 0.00 17.29
CA LEU A 446 8.08 0.44 16.64
C LEU A 446 9.30 0.34 17.57
N GLU A 447 9.08 0.47 18.88
CA GLU A 447 10.11 0.38 19.90
C GLU A 447 10.76 -1.00 19.97
N GLN A 448 10.09 -2.05 19.48
CA GLN A 448 10.64 -3.41 19.39
C GLN A 448 11.53 -3.60 18.14
N MET A 449 11.48 -2.69 17.17
CA MET A 449 12.39 -2.72 16.02
C MET A 449 13.83 -2.53 16.51
N PRO A 450 14.79 -3.36 16.09
CA PRO A 450 16.20 -3.17 16.42
C PRO A 450 16.65 -1.73 16.17
N ARG A 451 17.41 -1.14 17.11
CA ARG A 451 17.85 0.27 17.03
C ARG A 451 18.61 0.58 15.75
N ASP A 452 19.44 -0.38 15.33
CA ASP A 452 20.18 -0.36 14.08
C ASP A 452 19.24 -0.15 12.88
N LEU A 453 18.30 -1.06 12.63
CA LEU A 453 17.30 -0.93 11.56
C LEU A 453 16.46 0.36 11.68
N ARG A 454 16.12 0.78 12.90
CA ARG A 454 15.33 2.00 13.12
C ARG A 454 16.06 3.26 12.65
N ALA A 455 17.39 3.29 12.72
CA ALA A 455 18.20 4.42 12.26
C ALA A 455 18.15 4.60 10.73
N HIS A 456 17.75 3.56 9.99
CA HIS A 456 17.64 3.57 8.53
C HIS A 456 16.24 3.96 8.02
N LEU A 457 15.26 4.13 8.91
CA LEU A 457 13.90 4.49 8.50
C LEU A 457 13.89 5.81 7.72
N ARG A 458 13.31 5.78 6.52
CA ARG A 458 13.12 6.95 5.66
C ARG A 458 11.67 7.40 5.64
N TYR A 459 11.48 8.66 5.24
CA TYR A 459 10.17 9.14 4.83
C TYR A 459 9.85 8.50 3.47
N PRO A 460 8.68 7.85 3.29
CA PRO A 460 8.43 7.08 2.07
C PRO A 460 8.22 7.98 0.86
N GLN A 461 8.77 7.57 -0.29
CA GLN A 461 8.69 8.34 -1.52
C GLN A 461 7.28 8.40 -2.12
N ASP A 462 6.53 7.30 -2.11
CA ASP A 462 5.15 7.28 -2.63
C ASP A 462 4.26 8.20 -1.81
N LEU A 463 4.34 8.13 -0.48
CA LEU A 463 3.58 9.01 0.41
C LEU A 463 3.94 10.48 0.20
N PHE A 464 5.24 10.80 0.14
CA PHE A 464 5.70 12.17 -0.11
C PHE A 464 5.18 12.72 -1.44
N THR A 465 5.19 11.90 -2.49
CA THR A 465 4.69 12.27 -3.82
C THR A 465 3.19 12.58 -3.78
N ILE A 466 2.40 11.71 -3.14
CA ILE A 466 0.95 11.91 -2.97
C ILE A 466 0.67 13.19 -2.17
N GLN A 467 1.32 13.34 -1.03
CA GLN A 467 1.17 14.51 -0.16
C GLN A 467 1.54 15.80 -0.85
N SER A 468 2.65 15.83 -1.60
CA SER A 468 3.09 17.01 -2.35
C SER A 468 2.07 17.40 -3.42
N HIS A 469 1.50 16.42 -4.13
CA HIS A 469 0.46 16.68 -5.13
C HIS A 469 -0.82 17.21 -4.49
N VAL A 470 -1.24 16.67 -3.34
CA VAL A 470 -2.41 17.19 -2.61
C VAL A 470 -2.10 18.59 -2.07
N TYR A 471 -0.92 18.80 -1.48
CA TYR A 471 -0.51 20.08 -0.92
C TYR A 471 -0.42 21.19 -1.97
N ALA A 472 -0.09 20.87 -3.23
CA ALA A 472 -0.06 21.83 -4.33
C ALA A 472 -1.37 22.63 -4.49
N THR A 473 -2.52 22.06 -4.10
CA THR A 473 -3.81 22.78 -4.03
C THR A 473 -4.15 23.15 -2.59
N TYR A 474 -3.99 22.22 -1.64
CA TYR A 474 -4.47 22.36 -0.27
C TYR A 474 -3.54 23.14 0.67
N HIS A 475 -2.46 23.74 0.15
CA HIS A 475 -1.70 24.77 0.85
C HIS A 475 -2.51 26.07 1.01
N MET A 476 -3.45 26.34 0.10
CA MET A 476 -4.39 27.46 0.20
C MET A 476 -5.44 27.15 1.26
N GLN A 477 -5.36 27.84 2.40
CA GLN A 477 -6.24 27.58 3.54
C GLN A 477 -7.46 28.50 3.61
N ASP A 478 -7.44 29.64 2.89
CA ASP A 478 -8.55 30.57 2.84
C ASP A 478 -9.60 30.10 1.81
N PRO A 479 -10.82 29.73 2.23
CA PRO A 479 -11.89 29.29 1.33
C PRO A 479 -12.35 30.36 0.33
N GLN A 480 -12.00 31.64 0.52
CA GLN A 480 -12.33 32.69 -0.45
C GLN A 480 -11.38 32.73 -1.64
N ILE A 481 -10.14 32.25 -1.46
CA ILE A 481 -9.07 32.30 -2.46
C ILE A 481 -8.86 30.91 -3.09
N PHE A 482 -9.15 29.85 -2.34
CA PHE A 482 -9.15 28.45 -2.81
C PHE A 482 -10.06 28.27 -4.02
#